data_AF-A0A9E5E1Z6-F1
#
_entry.id   AF-A0A9E5E1Z6-F1
#
_cell.length_a   1.000
_cell.length_b   1.000
_cell.length_c   1.000
_cell.angle_alpha   90.00
_cell.angle_beta   90.00
_cell.angle_gamma   90.00
#
_symmetry.space_group_name_H-M   'P 1'
#
loop_
_entity.id
_entity.type
_entity.pdbx_description
1 polymer ?
#
loop_
_entity_poly.entity_id
_entity_poly.type
_entity_poly.pdbx_seq_one_letter_code
_entity_poly.pdbx_strand_id
1 'polypeptide(L)' 'MTAEQIAQANADLRTQSPLDIVRWAIAQAGGRAIVSTNFRPYEAVILHLVTQVQPDIPVL' A
#
# COMPACT_ATOMS: atom_id res chain seq x y z
N MET A 1 14.66 -4.05 2.75
CA MET A 1 14.86 -4.30 1.31
C MET A 1 16.17 -3.62 0.91
N THR A 2 17.00 -4.28 0.09
CA THR A 2 18.18 -3.65 -0.53
C THR A 2 17.76 -2.74 -1.69
N ALA A 3 18.69 -1.96 -2.23
CA ALA A 3 18.43 -1.11 -3.39
C ALA A 3 17.99 -1.93 -4.61
N GLU A 4 18.62 -3.09 -4.85
CA GLU A 4 18.23 -3.99 -5.95
C GLU A 4 16.82 -4.55 -5.75
N GLN A 5 16.47 -4.95 -4.52
CA GLN A 5 15.13 -5.45 -4.21
C GLN A 5 14.05 -4.38 -4.42
N ILE A 6 14.35 -3.12 -4.10
CA ILE A 6 13.44 -2.00 -4.35
C ILE A 6 13.29 -1.76 -5.86
N ALA A 7 14.40 -1.79 -6.61
CA ALA A 7 14.36 -1.62 -8.06
C ALA A 7 13.52 -2.71 -8.73
N GLN A 8 13.69 -3.96 -8.30
CA GLN A 8 12.89 -5.08 -8.80
C GLN A 8 11.40 -4.93 -8.47
N ALA A 9 11.06 -4.61 -7.21
CA ALA A 9 9.68 -4.38 -6.81
C ALA A 9 9.03 -3.25 -7.63
N ASN A 10 9.76 -2.16 -7.87
CA ASN A 10 9.27 -1.05 -8.69
C ASN A 10 9.04 -1.45 -10.16
N ALA A 11 9.82 -2.38 -10.70
CA ALA A 11 9.60 -2.91 -12.04
C ALA A 11 8.35 -3.80 -12.07
N ASP A 12 8.22 -4.73 -11.13
CA ASP A 12 7.14 -5.70 -11.06
C ASP A 12 5.77 -5.06 -10.80
N LEU A 13 5.73 -4.00 -9.98
CA LEU A 13 4.49 -3.33 -9.57
C LEU A 13 4.01 -2.29 -10.58
N ARG A 14 4.85 -1.85 -11.53
CA ARG A 14 4.55 -0.73 -12.44
C ARG A 14 3.29 -0.93 -13.29
N THR A 15 3.00 -2.17 -13.65
CA THR A 15 1.87 -2.52 -14.52
C THR A 15 0.69 -3.11 -13.74
N GLN A 16 0.80 -3.21 -12.42
CA GLN A 16 -0.22 -3.82 -11.57
C GLN A 16 -1.35 -2.84 -11.24
N SER A 17 -2.50 -3.38 -10.89
CA SER A 17 -3.61 -2.56 -10.42
C SER A 17 -3.27 -1.92 -9.06
N PRO A 18 -3.84 -0.76 -8.72
CA PRO A 18 -3.66 -0.16 -7.40
C PRO A 18 -4.01 -1.11 -6.24
N LEU A 19 -5.05 -1.94 -6.41
CA LEU A 19 -5.45 -2.92 -5.40
C LEU A 19 -4.37 -4.00 -5.21
N ASP A 20 -3.75 -4.48 -6.28
CA ASP A 20 -2.68 -5.49 -6.19
C ASP A 20 -1.42 -4.92 -5.55
N ILE A 21 -1.09 -3.65 -5.85
CA ILE A 21 0.01 -2.94 -5.19
C ILE A 21 -0.24 -2.84 -3.68
N VAL A 22 -1.46 -2.51 -3.26
CA VAL A 22 -1.84 -2.45 -1.84
C VAL A 22 -1.74 -3.83 -1.18
N ARG A 23 -2.23 -4.90 -1.83
CA ARG A 23 -2.10 -6.28 -1.33
C ARG A 23 -0.64 -6.67 -1.13
N TRP A 24 0.22 -6.37 -2.10
CA TRP A 24 1.65 -6.62 -2.00
C TRP A 24 2.30 -5.84 -0.85
N ALA A 25 1.97 -4.55 -0.70
CA ALA A 25 2.56 -3.70 0.32
C ALA A 25 2.18 -4.15 1.74
N ILE A 26 0.92 -4.50 1.97
CA ILE A 26 0.43 -5.02 3.26
C ILE A 26 1.09 -6.36 3.60
N ALA A 27 1.21 -7.27 2.62
CA ALA A 27 1.90 -8.54 2.81
C ALA A 27 3.38 -8.34 3.18
N GLN A 28 4.07 -7.39 2.54
CA GLN A 28 5.47 -7.09 2.83
C GLN A 28 5.69 -6.45 4.22
N ALA A 29 4.70 -5.72 4.74
CA ALA A 29 4.82 -5.05 6.03
C ALA A 29 4.86 -6.01 7.23
N GLY A 30 4.48 -7.28 7.03
CA GLY A 30 4.53 -8.30 8.08
C GLY A 30 3.68 -7.94 9.30
N GLY A 31 2.47 -7.41 9.07
CA GLY A 31 1.53 -7.00 10.13
C GLY A 31 1.80 -5.61 10.74
N ARG A 32 2.76 -4.84 10.21
CA ARG A 32 3.10 -3.49 10.69
C ARG A 32 2.75 -2.39 9.69
N ALA A 33 1.84 -2.67 8.76
CA ALA A 33 1.36 -1.68 7.80
C ALA A 33 0.60 -0.57 8.52
N ILE A 34 0.79 0.67 8.06
CA ILE A 34 0.02 1.84 8.45
C ILE A 34 -0.33 2.63 7.18
N VAL A 35 -1.42 3.38 7.22
CA VAL A 35 -1.73 4.38 6.20
C VAL A 35 -1.65 5.76 6.84
N SER A 36 -0.77 6.62 6.32
CA SER A 36 -0.72 8.02 6.75
C SER A 36 -1.53 8.88 5.79
N THR A 37 -2.34 9.80 6.30
CA THR A 37 -3.17 10.66 5.45
C THR A 37 -3.35 12.05 6.06
N ASN A 38 -3.48 13.05 5.21
CA ASN A 38 -3.86 14.41 5.61
C ASN A 38 -5.34 14.72 5.30
N PHE A 39 -6.13 13.71 4.92
CA PHE A 39 -7.56 13.80 4.60
C PHE A 39 -7.92 14.82 3.49
N ARG A 40 -7.04 15.00 2.50
CA ARG A 40 -7.34 15.75 1.27
C ARG A 40 -8.26 14.98 0.32
N PRO A 41 -8.82 15.63 -0.73
CA PRO A 41 -9.90 15.05 -1.53
C PRO A 41 -9.63 13.66 -2.14
N TYR A 42 -8.39 13.35 -2.52
CA TYR A 42 -8.05 12.06 -3.14
C TYR A 42 -7.75 10.95 -2.12
N GLU A 43 -7.55 11.30 -0.85
CA GLU A 43 -7.21 10.35 0.21
C GLU A 43 -8.34 9.37 0.50
N ALA A 44 -9.59 9.79 0.28
CA ALA A 44 -10.74 8.91 0.43
C ALA A 44 -10.63 7.65 -0.46
N VAL A 45 -10.01 7.75 -1.64
CA VAL A 45 -9.80 6.61 -2.54
C VAL A 45 -8.72 5.67 -1.99
N ILE A 46 -7.63 6.23 -1.44
CA ILE A 46 -6.57 5.43 -0.81
C ILE A 46 -7.13 4.71 0.42
N LEU A 47 -7.82 5.44 1.31
CA LEU A 47 -8.47 4.89 2.51
C LEU A 47 -9.46 3.76 2.15
N HIS A 48 -10.25 3.96 1.11
CA HIS A 48 -11.17 2.92 0.62
C HIS A 48 -10.42 1.67 0.13
N LEU A 49 -9.35 1.84 -0.67
CA LEU A 49 -8.57 0.71 -1.18
C LEU A 49 -7.85 -0.06 -0.07
N VAL A 50 -7.19 0.62 0.86
CA VAL A 50 -6.45 -0.05 1.94
C VAL A 50 -7.36 -0.79 2.90
N THR A 51 -8.54 -0.25 3.21
CA THR A 51 -9.52 -0.90 4.09
C THR A 51 -10.20 -2.11 3.44
N GLN A 52 -10.22 -2.22 2.11
CA GLN A 52 -10.64 -3.45 1.42
C GLN A 52 -9.65 -4.61 1.59
N VAL A 53 -8.38 -4.33 1.90
CA VAL A 53 -7.33 -5.33 2.08
C VAL A 53 -7.06 -5.61 3.56
N GLN A 54 -6.98 -4.56 4.38
CA GLN A 54 -6.83 -4.65 5.84
C GLN A 54 -7.80 -3.66 6.51
N PRO A 55 -9.01 -4.10 6.92
CA PRO A 55 -10.05 -3.22 7.47
C PRO A 55 -9.66 -2.46 8.74
N ASP A 56 -8.74 -3.00 9.52
CA ASP A 56 -8.25 -2.47 10.80
C ASP A 56 -6.89 -1.77 10.67
N ILE A 57 -6.45 -1.42 9.46
CA ILE A 57 -5.17 -0.76 9.25
C ILE A 57 -5.11 0.57 10.03
N PRO A 58 -4.06 0.83 10.83
CA PRO A 58 -3.93 2.08 11.55
C PRO A 58 -3.83 3.27 10.58
N VAL A 59 -4.67 4.27 10.79
CA VAL A 59 -4.68 5.54 10.05
C VAL A 59 -4.02 6.61 10.92
N LEU A 60 -2.99 7.28 10.40
CA LEU A 60 -2.24 8.36 11.09
C LEU A 60 -2.31 9.69 10.35
#